data_AF-G5ZZG4-F1
#
_entry.id   AF-G5ZZG4-F1
#
_cell.length_a   1.000
_cell.length_b   1.000
_cell.length_c   1.000
_cell.angle_alpha   90.00
_cell.angle_beta   90.00
_cell.angle_gamma   90.00
#
_symmetry.space_group_name_H-M   'P 1'
#
loop_
_entity.id
_entity.type
_entity.pdbx_description
1 polymer ?
#
loop_
_entity_poly.entity_id
_entity_poly.type
_entity_poly.pdbx_seq_one_letter_code
_entity_poly.pdbx_strand_id
1 'polypeptide(L)'
;MQLKFYFDNKGRIFSSGRGKAKPARTYPVKLARSGTRINIHLPKRVSEFALLSLMNHVRSMKHFDFMLTSELKVLATKRYASVEPFCLDLGLACLRLFEQKEPNGLNSIVTVWDKTELETAALPFDMLNLSQQRLIHLDTPSALASLPEKLTQNAALYRFSAERQLVLIKLPRTVTPDTSELVSQPQLEDIIDERYIRWLSICGHTTLAVGTPLCQQGEVVWQLRGQETAEKHPFIRLLLYPLTSPYERPNNYRLITITYLTDIKSFIL
;
A
#
# COMPACT_ATOMS: atom_id res chain seq x y z
N MET A 1 -9.55 -29.44 13.50
CA MET A 1 -8.88 -28.62 14.53
C MET A 1 -9.03 -27.15 14.16
N GLN A 2 -9.65 -26.31 15.00
CA GLN A 2 -9.93 -24.90 14.68
C GLN A 2 -8.75 -24.03 15.11
N LEU A 3 -7.91 -23.61 14.18
CA LEU A 3 -6.83 -22.64 14.43
C LEU A 3 -7.43 -21.24 14.61
N LYS A 4 -7.04 -20.56 15.69
CA LYS A 4 -7.49 -19.19 16.01
C LYS A 4 -6.28 -18.29 16.22
N PHE A 5 -6.26 -17.18 15.49
CA PHE A 5 -5.27 -16.11 15.62
C PHE A 5 -5.95 -14.83 16.09
N TYR A 6 -5.21 -14.05 16.85
CA TYR A 6 -5.64 -12.81 17.46
C TYR A 6 -4.59 -11.74 17.20
N PHE A 7 -5.02 -10.53 16.86
CA PHE A 7 -4.13 -9.40 16.66
C PHE A 7 -4.44 -8.32 17.69
N ASP A 8 -3.41 -7.80 18.34
CA ASP A 8 -3.55 -6.65 19.23
C ASP A 8 -3.55 -5.32 18.44
N ASN A 9 -3.77 -4.20 19.13
CA ASN A 9 -3.74 -2.86 18.53
C ASN A 9 -2.34 -2.45 18.00
N LYS A 10 -1.29 -3.18 18.34
CA LYS A 10 0.08 -2.97 17.84
C LYS A 10 0.40 -3.90 16.66
N GLY A 11 -0.56 -4.71 16.20
CA GLY A 11 -0.36 -5.64 15.08
C GLY A 11 0.34 -6.96 15.46
N ARG A 12 0.60 -7.21 16.75
CA ARG A 12 1.24 -8.45 17.20
C ARG A 12 0.27 -9.61 17.09
N ILE A 13 0.77 -10.75 16.62
CA ILE A 13 -0.03 -11.95 16.33
C ILE A 13 0.08 -12.95 17.48
N PHE A 14 -1.04 -13.45 17.94
CA PHE A 14 -1.12 -14.44 19.01
C PHE A 14 -1.97 -15.62 18.57
N SER A 15 -1.40 -16.82 18.61
CA SER A 15 -2.16 -18.06 18.43
C SER A 15 -2.80 -18.48 19.74
N SER A 16 -4.07 -18.91 19.71
CA SER A 16 -4.68 -19.60 20.85
C SER A 16 -4.65 -21.11 20.62
N GLY A 17 -3.83 -21.81 21.39
CA GLY A 17 -3.92 -23.26 21.55
C GLY A 17 -5.06 -23.62 22.50
N ARG A 18 -5.92 -24.57 22.09
CA ARG A 18 -7.05 -25.17 22.83
C ARG A 18 -7.80 -24.22 23.81
N GLY A 19 -8.88 -23.63 23.31
CA GLY A 19 -10.10 -23.46 24.10
C GLY A 19 -10.39 -22.10 24.75
N LYS A 20 -9.40 -21.20 24.97
CA LYS A 20 -9.70 -19.88 25.56
C LYS A 20 -9.71 -18.78 24.51
N ALA A 21 -10.89 -18.16 24.33
CA ALA A 21 -11.02 -16.92 23.59
C ALA A 21 -10.26 -15.81 24.31
N LYS A 22 -9.46 -15.03 23.57
CA LYS A 22 -8.78 -13.87 24.12
C LYS A 22 -9.76 -12.69 24.21
N PRO A 23 -9.64 -11.80 25.22
CA PRO A 23 -10.55 -10.67 25.38
C PRO A 23 -10.43 -9.69 24.22
N ALA A 24 -11.57 -9.32 23.63
CA ALA A 24 -11.62 -8.46 22.43
C ALA A 24 -11.01 -7.07 22.65
N ARG A 25 -11.07 -6.53 23.89
CA ARG A 25 -10.46 -5.24 24.24
C ARG A 25 -8.93 -5.23 24.03
N THR A 26 -8.28 -6.36 24.26
CA THR A 26 -6.81 -6.49 24.10
C THR A 26 -6.45 -6.99 22.70
N TYR A 27 -7.32 -7.80 22.10
CA TYR A 27 -7.11 -8.41 20.79
C TYR A 27 -8.31 -8.14 19.88
N PRO A 28 -8.39 -6.95 19.28
CA PRO A 28 -9.54 -6.53 18.50
C PRO A 28 -9.78 -7.42 17.27
N VAL A 29 -8.74 -7.89 16.59
CA VAL A 29 -8.92 -8.70 15.39
C VAL A 29 -8.87 -10.17 15.75
N LYS A 30 -9.89 -10.93 15.34
CA LYS A 30 -9.94 -12.38 15.49
C LYS A 30 -10.03 -13.04 14.13
N LEU A 31 -9.16 -14.02 13.90
CA LEU A 31 -9.15 -14.86 12.70
C LEU A 31 -9.33 -16.32 13.13
N ALA A 32 -10.25 -17.04 12.49
CA ALA A 32 -10.52 -18.44 12.78
C ALA A 32 -10.70 -19.25 11.48
N ARG A 33 -9.90 -20.31 11.32
CA ARG A 33 -10.02 -21.23 10.18
C ARG A 33 -11.05 -22.32 10.46
N SER A 34 -11.96 -22.53 9.52
CA SER A 34 -12.91 -23.65 9.47
C SER A 34 -12.88 -24.28 8.08
N GLY A 35 -12.17 -25.40 7.93
CA GLY A 35 -11.95 -26.03 6.61
C GLY A 35 -11.17 -25.11 5.67
N THR A 36 -11.78 -24.80 4.51
CA THR A 36 -11.30 -23.87 3.47
C THR A 36 -11.80 -22.44 3.66
N ARG A 37 -12.48 -22.14 4.78
CA ARG A 37 -12.98 -20.79 5.08
C ARG A 37 -12.21 -20.16 6.24
N ILE A 38 -11.82 -18.91 6.07
CA ILE A 38 -11.26 -18.04 7.10
C ILE A 38 -12.34 -17.07 7.56
N ASN A 39 -12.69 -17.12 8.85
CA ASN A 39 -13.67 -16.21 9.46
C ASN A 39 -12.92 -15.12 10.21
N ILE A 40 -13.21 -13.87 9.90
CA ILE A 40 -12.54 -12.70 10.44
C ILE A 40 -13.58 -11.81 11.11
N HIS A 41 -13.29 -11.41 12.34
CA HIS A 41 -14.13 -10.48 13.08
C HIS A 41 -13.34 -9.22 13.41
N LEU A 42 -13.94 -8.07 13.06
CA LEU A 42 -13.42 -6.73 13.31
C LEU A 42 -14.44 -5.93 14.14
N PRO A 43 -14.10 -5.48 15.35
CA PRO A 43 -14.99 -4.68 16.19
C PRO A 43 -15.02 -3.20 15.75
N LYS A 44 -15.86 -2.38 16.38
CA LYS A 44 -16.01 -0.94 16.07
C LYS A 44 -14.72 -0.13 16.14
N ARG A 45 -13.73 -0.57 16.94
CA ARG A 45 -12.45 0.13 17.14
C ARG A 45 -11.31 -0.83 16.85
N VAL A 46 -10.59 -0.57 15.76
CA VAL A 46 -9.40 -1.31 15.34
C VAL A 46 -8.36 -0.31 14.89
N SER A 47 -7.09 -0.53 15.24
CA SER A 47 -5.99 0.29 14.74
C SER A 47 -5.62 -0.09 13.30
N GLU A 48 -5.09 0.86 12.55
CA GLU A 48 -4.48 0.62 11.25
C GLU A 48 -3.36 -0.43 11.30
N PHE A 49 -2.53 -0.44 12.35
CA PHE A 49 -1.47 -1.46 12.52
C PHE A 49 -2.03 -2.88 12.61
N ALA A 50 -3.17 -3.05 13.28
CA ALA A 50 -3.84 -4.35 13.36
C ALA A 50 -4.40 -4.78 11.99
N LEU A 51 -4.97 -3.85 11.21
CA LEU A 51 -5.46 -4.13 9.86
C LEU A 51 -4.32 -4.45 8.88
N LEU A 52 -3.22 -3.69 8.90
CA LEU A 52 -2.03 -3.97 8.09
C LEU A 52 -1.42 -5.33 8.45
N SER A 53 -1.39 -5.68 9.73
CA SER A 53 -0.88 -6.97 10.19
C SER A 53 -1.77 -8.13 9.78
N LEU A 54 -3.09 -7.94 9.84
CA LEU A 54 -4.07 -8.89 9.30
C LEU A 54 -3.86 -9.09 7.80
N MET A 55 -3.79 -8.01 7.02
CA MET A 55 -3.58 -8.05 5.57
C MET A 55 -2.28 -8.77 5.20
N ASN A 56 -1.17 -8.44 5.88
CA ASN A 56 0.11 -9.10 5.68
C ASN A 56 0.10 -10.59 6.07
N HIS A 57 -0.72 -10.98 7.05
CA HIS A 57 -0.87 -12.37 7.46
C HIS A 57 -1.71 -13.18 6.46
N VAL A 58 -2.79 -12.60 5.94
CA VAL A 58 -3.74 -13.31 5.08
C VAL A 58 -3.36 -13.31 3.61
N ARG A 59 -2.56 -12.36 3.10
CA ARG A 59 -2.23 -12.23 1.67
C ARG A 59 -1.63 -13.49 1.01
N SER A 60 -1.01 -14.38 1.79
CA SER A 60 -0.46 -15.66 1.28
C SER A 60 -1.50 -16.80 1.24
N MET A 61 -2.70 -16.59 1.79
CA MET A 61 -3.75 -17.60 1.92
C MET A 61 -4.64 -17.66 0.67
N LYS A 62 -4.06 -17.90 -0.51
CA LYS A 62 -4.74 -17.82 -1.81
C LYS A 62 -5.84 -18.86 -2.04
N HIS A 63 -5.84 -19.96 -1.29
CA HIS A 63 -6.77 -21.09 -1.48
C HIS A 63 -7.97 -21.08 -0.50
N PHE A 64 -8.26 -19.93 0.10
CA PHE A 64 -9.30 -19.81 1.12
C PHE A 64 -10.38 -18.82 0.72
N ASP A 65 -11.61 -19.12 1.13
CA ASP A 65 -12.70 -18.15 1.18
C ASP A 65 -12.58 -17.32 2.46
N PHE A 66 -12.91 -16.03 2.38
CA PHE A 66 -12.91 -15.14 3.54
C PHE A 66 -14.34 -14.72 3.89
N MET A 67 -14.69 -14.88 5.16
CA MET A 67 -15.93 -14.35 5.73
C MET A 67 -15.59 -13.25 6.71
N LEU A 68 -15.90 -12.01 6.34
CA LEU A 68 -15.66 -10.85 7.19
C LEU A 68 -16.94 -10.45 7.91
N THR A 69 -16.87 -10.38 9.23
CA THR A 69 -17.85 -9.74 10.10
C THR A 69 -17.23 -8.48 10.69
N SER A 70 -17.64 -7.32 10.19
CA SER A 70 -17.07 -6.02 10.53
C SER A 70 -18.12 -5.11 11.16
N GLU A 71 -17.76 -4.51 12.29
CA GLU A 71 -18.49 -3.42 12.92
C GLU A 71 -17.89 -2.03 12.58
N LEU A 72 -16.85 -1.99 11.73
CA LEU A 72 -16.26 -0.75 11.25
C LEU A 72 -17.17 -0.11 10.20
N LYS A 73 -17.46 1.19 10.34
CA LYS A 73 -18.29 1.94 9.38
C LYS A 73 -17.71 1.96 7.96
N VAL A 74 -16.38 1.93 7.85
CA VAL A 74 -15.66 2.04 6.57
C VAL A 74 -15.52 0.71 5.83
N LEU A 75 -15.93 -0.41 6.43
CA LEU A 75 -15.70 -1.75 5.90
C LEU A 75 -16.91 -2.66 6.17
N ALA A 76 -17.60 -3.06 5.11
CA ALA A 76 -18.82 -3.85 5.20
C ALA A 76 -18.57 -5.32 5.55
N THR A 77 -19.53 -5.93 6.24
CA THR A 77 -19.59 -7.39 6.41
C THR A 77 -19.90 -8.05 5.08
N LYS A 78 -19.03 -8.97 4.61
CA LYS A 78 -19.12 -9.57 3.28
C LYS A 78 -18.31 -10.88 3.21
N ARG A 79 -18.70 -11.75 2.26
CA ARG A 79 -17.90 -12.92 1.84
C ARG A 79 -17.04 -12.56 0.62
N TYR A 80 -15.79 -13.02 0.64
CA TYR A 80 -14.85 -12.92 -0.46
C TYR A 80 -14.46 -14.33 -0.92
N ALA A 81 -14.48 -14.55 -2.22
CA ALA A 81 -14.10 -15.83 -2.84
C ALA A 81 -12.57 -15.99 -2.96
N SER A 82 -11.82 -14.90 -2.87
CA SER A 82 -10.36 -14.90 -2.90
C SER A 82 -9.79 -13.81 -1.99
N VAL A 83 -8.46 -13.83 -1.82
CA VAL A 83 -7.77 -12.96 -0.87
C VAL A 83 -7.57 -11.55 -1.39
N GLU A 84 -7.43 -11.38 -2.71
CA GLU A 84 -7.13 -10.12 -3.38
C GLU A 84 -8.19 -9.03 -3.13
N PRO A 85 -9.50 -9.25 -3.41
CA PRO A 85 -10.52 -8.26 -3.12
C PRO A 85 -10.70 -8.02 -1.62
N PHE A 86 -10.43 -9.03 -0.79
CA PHE A 86 -10.44 -8.87 0.66
C PHE A 86 -9.31 -7.95 1.15
N CYS A 87 -8.10 -8.13 0.61
CA CYS A 87 -6.95 -7.28 0.91
C CYS A 87 -7.12 -5.86 0.38
N LEU A 88 -7.78 -5.67 -0.77
CA LEU A 88 -8.13 -4.36 -1.28
C LEU A 88 -9.04 -3.63 -0.29
N ASP A 89 -10.17 -4.23 0.09
CA ASP A 89 -11.14 -3.60 1.02
C ASP A 89 -10.52 -3.33 2.40
N LEU A 90 -9.66 -4.23 2.91
CA LEU A 90 -8.87 -3.99 4.13
C LEU A 90 -7.91 -2.81 3.99
N GLY A 91 -7.21 -2.72 2.86
CA GLY A 91 -6.29 -1.63 2.55
C GLY A 91 -6.99 -0.28 2.49
N LEU A 92 -8.12 -0.21 1.79
CA LEU A 92 -8.96 0.99 1.71
C LEU A 92 -9.50 1.40 3.09
N ALA A 93 -9.93 0.43 3.90
CA ALA A 93 -10.36 0.70 5.27
C ALA A 93 -9.22 1.24 6.14
N CYS A 94 -8.01 0.67 6.01
CA CYS A 94 -6.82 1.14 6.69
C CYS A 94 -6.46 2.58 6.28
N LEU A 95 -6.50 2.87 4.98
CA LEU A 95 -6.23 4.19 4.42
C LEU A 95 -7.21 5.23 4.95
N ARG A 96 -8.51 4.94 4.90
CA ARG A 96 -9.55 5.83 5.42
C ARG A 96 -9.41 6.10 6.92
N LEU A 97 -9.07 5.09 7.71
CA LEU A 97 -8.85 5.27 9.16
C LEU A 97 -7.61 6.11 9.47
N PHE A 98 -6.59 6.05 8.61
CA PHE A 98 -5.42 6.90 8.72
C PHE A 98 -5.77 8.34 8.33
N GLU A 99 -6.34 8.54 7.14
CA GLU A 99 -6.75 9.85 6.60
C GLU A 99 -7.73 10.61 7.52
N GLN A 100 -8.68 9.92 8.16
CA GLN A 100 -9.62 10.53 9.11
C GLN A 100 -8.96 11.10 10.38
N LYS A 101 -7.74 10.68 10.72
CA LYS A 101 -7.00 11.20 11.87
C LYS A 101 -6.10 12.37 11.49
N GLU A 102 -5.81 12.54 10.22
CA GLU A 102 -4.88 13.55 9.74
C GLU A 102 -5.59 14.91 9.62
N PRO A 103 -5.14 15.94 10.35
CA PRO A 103 -5.83 17.23 10.39
C PRO A 103 -5.78 18.00 9.06
N ASN A 104 -4.84 17.65 8.17
CA ASN A 104 -4.54 18.41 6.95
C ASN A 104 -5.04 17.75 5.64
N GLY A 105 -6.12 16.97 5.70
CA GLY A 105 -6.94 16.69 4.52
C GLY A 105 -6.33 15.75 3.49
N LEU A 106 -5.54 14.75 3.91
CA LEU A 106 -5.31 13.59 3.05
C LEU A 106 -6.66 12.94 2.80
N ASN A 107 -7.09 12.95 1.54
CA ASN A 107 -8.30 12.29 1.12
C ASN A 107 -8.02 11.71 -0.25
N SER A 108 -7.94 10.39 -0.32
CA SER A 108 -7.67 9.73 -1.57
C SER A 108 -8.60 8.58 -1.85
N ILE A 109 -8.80 8.37 -3.14
CA ILE A 109 -9.53 7.27 -3.71
C ILE A 109 -8.47 6.35 -4.32
N VAL A 110 -8.48 5.08 -3.91
CA VAL A 110 -7.62 4.04 -4.48
C VAL A 110 -8.51 3.04 -5.21
N THR A 111 -8.17 2.76 -6.45
CA THR A 111 -8.86 1.78 -7.32
C THR A 111 -7.86 0.78 -7.88
N VAL A 112 -8.37 -0.38 -8.31
CA VAL A 112 -7.57 -1.26 -9.15
C VAL A 112 -7.35 -0.55 -10.47
N TRP A 113 -6.10 -0.51 -10.92
CA TRP A 113 -5.77 0.11 -12.18
C TRP A 113 -6.32 -0.72 -13.35
N ASP A 114 -7.26 -0.15 -14.09
CA ASP A 114 -7.75 -0.71 -15.35
C ASP A 114 -7.28 0.14 -16.53
N LYS A 115 -6.81 -0.53 -17.59
CA LYS A 115 -6.26 0.12 -18.79
C LYS A 115 -7.32 0.94 -19.54
N THR A 116 -8.60 0.65 -19.36
CA THR A 116 -9.67 1.45 -19.98
C THR A 116 -9.75 2.87 -19.39
N GLU A 117 -9.17 3.12 -18.21
CA GLU A 117 -9.09 4.46 -17.60
C GLU A 117 -7.94 5.32 -18.19
N LEU A 118 -7.10 4.75 -19.05
CA LEU A 118 -5.94 5.42 -19.67
C LEU A 118 -6.31 6.60 -20.58
N GLU A 119 -7.46 6.51 -21.27
CA GLU A 119 -7.80 7.41 -22.38
C GLU A 119 -8.46 8.72 -21.90
N THR A 120 -9.04 8.73 -20.70
CA THR A 120 -9.84 9.86 -20.20
C THR A 120 -9.05 10.86 -19.36
N ALA A 121 -7.92 10.46 -18.77
CA ALA A 121 -7.26 11.21 -17.70
C ALA A 121 -6.10 12.14 -18.14
N ALA A 122 -5.84 12.29 -19.46
CA ALA A 122 -4.75 13.12 -20.00
C ALA A 122 -3.41 12.95 -19.25
N LEU A 123 -3.07 11.70 -18.91
CA LEU A 123 -1.90 11.38 -18.10
C LEU A 123 -0.60 11.62 -18.86
N PRO A 124 0.50 11.96 -18.17
CA PRO A 124 1.83 12.02 -18.77
C PRO A 124 2.21 10.73 -19.47
N PHE A 125 2.96 10.86 -20.58
CA PHE A 125 3.44 9.74 -21.39
C PHE A 125 4.18 8.68 -20.56
N ASP A 126 5.00 9.11 -19.59
CA ASP A 126 5.76 8.18 -18.74
C ASP A 126 4.84 7.30 -17.89
N MET A 127 3.76 7.87 -17.33
CA MET A 127 2.78 7.12 -16.53
C MET A 127 2.02 6.11 -17.39
N LEU A 128 1.54 6.55 -18.57
CA LEU A 128 0.83 5.69 -19.51
C LEU A 128 1.69 4.50 -19.92
N ASN A 129 2.94 4.73 -20.36
CA ASN A 129 3.81 3.66 -20.83
C ASN A 129 4.26 2.71 -19.72
N LEU A 130 4.61 3.23 -18.54
CA LEU A 130 4.98 2.38 -17.41
C LEU A 130 3.84 1.45 -17.01
N SER A 131 2.61 1.96 -17.01
CA SER A 131 1.42 1.17 -16.67
C SER A 131 1.08 0.07 -17.68
N GLN A 132 1.56 0.21 -18.92
CA GLN A 132 1.37 -0.78 -19.98
C GLN A 132 2.41 -1.91 -19.94
N GLN A 133 3.50 -1.73 -19.19
CA GLN A 133 4.56 -2.74 -19.07
C GLN A 133 4.03 -4.02 -18.41
N ARG A 134 4.34 -5.17 -19.03
CA ARG A 134 3.94 -6.48 -18.51
C ARG A 134 5.02 -7.01 -17.57
N LEU A 135 4.98 -6.58 -16.31
CA LEU A 135 5.98 -6.93 -15.29
C LEU A 135 5.57 -8.12 -14.39
N ILE A 136 4.29 -8.54 -14.45
CA ILE A 136 3.61 -9.40 -13.46
C ILE A 136 4.18 -10.84 -13.34
N HIS A 137 5.08 -11.26 -14.24
CA HIS A 137 5.66 -12.61 -14.25
C HIS A 137 7.19 -12.65 -14.23
N LEU A 138 7.83 -11.49 -14.23
CA LEU A 138 9.28 -11.39 -14.23
C LEU A 138 9.80 -11.38 -12.79
N ASP A 139 10.93 -12.03 -12.56
CA ASP A 139 11.72 -11.82 -11.35
C ASP A 139 12.22 -10.38 -11.28
N THR A 140 12.53 -9.92 -10.06
CA THR A 140 12.91 -8.53 -9.80
C THR A 140 14.04 -8.04 -10.71
N PRO A 141 15.17 -8.76 -10.86
CA PRO A 141 16.23 -8.39 -11.80
C PRO A 141 15.74 -8.25 -13.25
N SER A 142 15.05 -9.27 -13.79
CA SER A 142 14.58 -9.24 -15.19
C SER A 142 13.58 -8.12 -15.44
N ALA A 143 12.70 -7.87 -14.47
CA ALA A 143 11.69 -6.86 -14.61
C ALA A 143 12.29 -5.45 -14.54
N LEU A 144 13.25 -5.20 -13.64
CA LEU A 144 14.02 -3.95 -13.63
C LEU A 144 14.83 -3.77 -14.92
N ALA A 145 15.43 -4.83 -15.45
CA ALA A 145 16.16 -4.78 -16.72
C ALA A 145 15.25 -4.51 -17.93
N SER A 146 13.99 -4.93 -17.87
CA SER A 146 13.00 -4.69 -18.93
C SER A 146 12.49 -3.24 -18.96
N LEU A 147 12.69 -2.49 -17.87
CA LEU A 147 12.20 -1.12 -17.75
C LEU A 147 13.16 -0.15 -18.46
N PRO A 148 12.70 0.59 -19.49
CA PRO A 148 13.54 1.59 -20.14
C PRO A 148 13.95 2.67 -19.14
N GLU A 149 15.25 3.01 -19.13
CA GLU A 149 15.81 3.99 -18.20
C GLU A 149 15.03 5.31 -18.23
N LYS A 150 14.70 5.80 -19.44
CA LYS A 150 13.89 7.02 -19.66
C LYS A 150 12.54 6.97 -18.94
N LEU A 151 11.83 5.84 -19.02
CA LEU A 151 10.50 5.69 -18.40
C LEU A 151 10.59 5.65 -16.87
N THR A 152 11.70 5.16 -16.32
CA THR A 152 11.87 5.12 -14.86
C THR A 152 12.47 6.39 -14.27
N GLN A 153 12.84 7.40 -15.07
CA GLN A 153 13.46 8.63 -14.55
C GLN A 153 12.54 9.35 -13.56
N ASN A 154 11.23 9.35 -13.82
CA ASN A 154 10.23 10.00 -12.98
C ASN A 154 9.56 9.06 -11.99
N ALA A 155 10.03 7.81 -11.90
CA ALA A 155 9.48 6.81 -10.99
C ALA A 155 10.36 6.64 -9.75
N ALA A 156 9.72 6.49 -8.61
CA ALA A 156 10.36 6.10 -7.37
C ALA A 156 10.34 4.57 -7.23
N LEU A 157 11.42 4.02 -6.67
CA LEU A 157 11.55 2.59 -6.41
C LEU A 157 11.69 2.35 -4.90
N TYR A 158 10.88 1.43 -4.37
CA TYR A 158 10.90 1.06 -2.97
C TYR A 158 11.03 -0.44 -2.78
N ARG A 159 11.39 -0.83 -1.56
CA ARG A 159 11.19 -2.17 -1.01
C ARG A 159 10.59 -2.07 0.39
N PHE A 160 10.19 -3.21 0.93
CA PHE A 160 9.90 -3.31 2.36
C PHE A 160 11.04 -4.01 3.08
N SER A 161 11.43 -3.49 4.25
CA SER A 161 12.38 -4.14 5.15
C SER A 161 11.77 -5.42 5.77
N ALA A 162 12.58 -6.18 6.52
CA ALA A 162 12.09 -7.34 7.26
C ALA A 162 11.04 -6.93 8.32
N GLU A 163 11.17 -5.72 8.87
CA GLU A 163 10.27 -5.06 9.81
C GLU A 163 9.05 -4.45 9.12
N ARG A 164 8.92 -4.61 7.79
CA ARG A 164 7.81 -4.12 6.96
C ARG A 164 7.75 -2.59 6.85
N GLN A 165 8.88 -1.92 7.04
CA GLN A 165 9.02 -0.49 6.79
C GLN A 165 9.32 -0.25 5.30
N LEU A 166 8.77 0.83 4.75
CA LEU A 166 9.03 1.22 3.37
C LEU A 166 10.44 1.82 3.30
N VAL A 167 11.27 1.30 2.39
CA VAL A 167 12.64 1.75 2.19
C VAL A 167 12.79 2.20 0.75
N LEU A 168 13.25 3.44 0.57
CA LEU A 168 13.54 4.02 -0.73
C LEU A 168 14.83 3.42 -1.33
N ILE A 169 14.78 3.09 -2.61
CA ILE A 169 15.91 2.57 -3.38
C ILE A 169 16.35 3.58 -4.44
N LYS A 170 15.38 4.24 -5.08
CA LYS A 170 15.62 5.20 -6.15
C LYS A 170 14.65 6.37 -6.04
N LEU A 171 15.17 7.58 -6.13
CA LEU A 171 14.40 8.81 -6.26
C LEU A 171 13.98 9.08 -7.71
N PRO A 172 12.82 9.71 -7.93
CA PRO A 172 12.53 10.40 -9.18
C PRO A 172 13.59 11.47 -9.43
N ARG A 173 14.02 11.63 -10.69
CA ARG A 173 15.01 12.62 -11.10
C ARG A 173 14.62 14.06 -10.76
N THR A 174 13.32 14.33 -10.71
CA THR A 174 12.75 15.65 -10.37
C THR A 174 12.84 15.98 -8.88
N VAL A 175 13.11 14.99 -8.03
CA VAL A 175 13.21 15.16 -6.57
C VAL A 175 14.68 15.23 -6.18
N THR A 176 15.09 16.38 -5.64
CA THR A 176 16.41 16.56 -5.03
C THR A 176 16.25 16.51 -3.50
N PRO A 177 16.94 15.61 -2.79
CA PRO A 177 16.90 15.59 -1.33
C PRO A 177 17.52 16.88 -0.77
N ASP A 178 17.02 17.37 0.37
CA ASP A 178 17.50 18.60 1.03
C ASP A 178 18.79 18.37 1.85
N THR A 179 19.49 17.26 1.63
CA THR A 179 20.70 16.89 2.38
C THR A 179 21.90 17.72 1.92
N SER A 180 22.44 18.55 2.82
CA SER A 180 23.65 19.37 2.62
C SER A 180 24.95 18.55 2.58
N GLU A 181 24.90 17.29 3.00
CA GLU A 181 26.04 16.39 3.05
C GLU A 181 25.91 15.27 2.02
N LEU A 182 27.04 14.77 1.53
CA LEU A 182 27.19 13.62 0.63
C LEU A 182 26.72 12.32 1.32
N VAL A 183 25.44 12.24 1.68
CA VAL A 183 24.82 11.00 2.13
C VAL A 183 24.66 10.12 0.90
N SER A 184 25.35 8.99 0.91
CA SER A 184 25.35 8.05 -0.23
C SER A 184 23.96 7.53 -0.62
N GLN A 185 22.99 7.55 0.31
CA GLN A 185 21.56 7.26 0.06
C GLN A 185 20.64 8.03 1.03
N PRO A 186 19.84 9.01 0.56
CA PRO A 186 18.89 9.74 1.40
C PRO A 186 17.79 8.80 1.93
N GLN A 187 17.42 8.94 3.20
CA GLN A 187 16.29 8.22 3.79
C GLN A 187 14.97 8.92 3.45
N LEU A 188 13.83 8.23 3.57
CA LEU A 188 12.53 8.82 3.23
C LEU A 188 12.18 9.99 4.14
N GLU A 189 12.58 9.87 5.40
CA GLU A 189 12.40 10.85 6.46
C GLU A 189 13.14 12.16 6.17
N ASP A 190 14.19 12.11 5.34
CA ASP A 190 14.95 13.30 4.92
C ASP A 190 14.28 14.04 3.75
N ILE A 191 13.24 13.46 3.13
CA ILE A 191 12.64 13.95 1.88
C ILE A 191 11.17 14.33 2.08
N ILE A 192 10.42 13.55 2.86
CA ILE A 192 8.98 13.75 3.09
C ILE A 192 8.61 13.52 4.55
N ASP A 193 7.56 14.20 4.98
CA ASP A 193 6.98 14.05 6.32
C ASP A 193 6.54 12.59 6.60
N GLU A 194 6.71 12.14 7.85
CA GLU A 194 6.34 10.80 8.33
C GLU A 194 4.91 10.41 7.94
N ARG A 195 3.97 11.35 7.91
CA ARG A 195 2.58 11.11 7.50
C ARG A 195 2.50 10.59 6.06
N TYR A 196 3.28 11.16 5.14
CA TYR A 196 3.32 10.74 3.74
C TYR A 196 4.02 9.40 3.58
N ILE A 197 5.06 9.14 4.37
CA ILE A 197 5.74 7.83 4.42
C ILE A 197 4.76 6.75 4.85
N ARG A 198 3.98 7.01 5.90
CA ARG A 198 2.97 6.07 6.42
C ARG A 198 1.84 5.85 5.44
N TRP A 199 1.38 6.91 4.78
CA TRP A 199 0.36 6.86 3.73
C TRP A 199 0.82 6.02 2.52
N LEU A 200 2.03 6.28 2.02
CA LEU A 200 2.69 5.48 0.98
C LEU A 200 2.86 4.02 1.43
N SER A 201 3.25 3.78 2.67
CA SER A 201 3.44 2.44 3.22
C SER A 201 2.14 1.64 3.25
N ILE A 202 1.01 2.25 3.65
CA ILE A 202 -0.31 1.61 3.59
C ILE A 202 -0.62 1.22 2.15
N CYS A 203 -0.52 2.16 1.20
CA CYS A 203 -0.83 1.91 -0.20
C CYS A 203 0.10 0.85 -0.81
N GLY A 204 1.38 0.86 -0.43
CA GLY A 204 2.36 -0.13 -0.86
C GLY A 204 2.03 -1.53 -0.33
N HIS A 205 1.73 -1.68 0.97
CA HIS A 205 1.31 -2.96 1.56
C HIS A 205 0.02 -3.48 0.91
N THR A 206 -0.94 -2.59 0.66
CA THR A 206 -2.20 -2.94 -0.02
C THR A 206 -1.91 -3.42 -1.44
N THR A 207 -1.12 -2.65 -2.20
CA THR A 207 -0.70 -3.04 -3.54
C THR A 207 -0.09 -4.43 -3.49
N LEU A 208 0.96 -4.66 -2.67
CA LEU A 208 1.62 -5.96 -2.46
C LEU A 208 0.67 -7.12 -2.14
N ALA A 209 -0.39 -6.86 -1.37
CA ALA A 209 -1.35 -7.88 -0.96
C ALA A 209 -2.39 -8.19 -2.04
N VAL A 210 -2.78 -7.20 -2.85
CA VAL A 210 -3.79 -7.35 -3.91
C VAL A 210 -3.26 -8.09 -5.13
N GLY A 211 -1.97 -7.95 -5.46
CA GLY A 211 -1.42 -8.67 -6.62
C GLY A 211 -1.45 -7.90 -7.94
N THR A 212 -2.03 -6.70 -7.96
CA THR A 212 -2.28 -5.93 -9.18
C THR A 212 -1.95 -4.46 -8.99
N PRO A 213 -1.58 -3.73 -10.06
CA PRO A 213 -1.37 -2.29 -9.96
C PRO A 213 -2.61 -1.56 -9.44
N LEU A 214 -2.37 -0.53 -8.64
CA LEU A 214 -3.41 0.34 -8.10
C LEU A 214 -3.20 1.77 -8.60
N CYS A 215 -4.31 2.48 -8.78
CA CYS A 215 -4.31 3.92 -9.02
C CYS A 215 -4.83 4.62 -7.78
N GLN A 216 -4.21 5.74 -7.45
CA GLN A 216 -4.63 6.58 -6.35
C GLN A 216 -4.76 8.01 -6.81
N GLN A 217 -5.85 8.64 -6.44
CA GLN A 217 -6.16 10.02 -6.80
C GLN A 217 -6.63 10.76 -5.56
N GLY A 218 -6.36 12.05 -5.48
CA GLY A 218 -6.80 12.85 -4.35
C GLY A 218 -6.13 14.21 -4.33
N GLU A 219 -6.12 14.82 -3.15
CA GLU A 219 -5.42 16.08 -2.89
C GLU A 219 -4.33 15.89 -1.85
N VAL A 220 -3.20 16.56 -2.04
CA VAL A 220 -2.10 16.60 -1.08
C VAL A 220 -1.71 18.04 -0.79
N VAL A 221 -1.34 18.31 0.47
CA VAL A 221 -0.75 19.59 0.84
C VAL A 221 0.76 19.50 0.59
N TRP A 222 1.23 20.13 -0.48
CA TRP A 222 2.62 20.06 -0.90
C TRP A 222 3.21 21.47 -0.98
N GLN A 223 4.47 21.62 -0.56
CA GLN A 223 5.20 22.86 -0.71
C GLN A 223 6.18 22.70 -1.86
N LEU A 224 5.98 23.46 -2.93
CA LEU A 224 6.93 23.48 -4.03
C LEU A 224 8.17 24.27 -3.63
N ARG A 225 9.31 23.85 -4.16
CA ARG A 225 10.59 24.53 -3.91
C ARG A 225 10.51 25.98 -4.38
N GLY A 226 10.77 26.92 -3.46
CA GLY A 226 10.69 28.36 -3.73
C GLY A 226 9.34 29.00 -3.41
N GLN A 227 8.34 28.25 -2.94
CA GLN A 227 7.13 28.80 -2.35
C GLN A 227 7.26 28.87 -0.83
N GLU A 228 6.75 29.95 -0.23
CA GLU A 228 6.76 30.15 1.23
C GLU A 228 5.66 29.34 1.95
N THR A 229 4.60 28.97 1.22
CA THR A 229 3.43 28.29 1.79
C THR A 229 3.12 27.00 1.06
N ALA A 230 2.75 25.97 1.82
CA ALA A 230 2.25 24.71 1.26
C ALA A 230 0.81 24.90 0.75
N GLU A 231 0.54 24.44 -0.46
CA GLU A 231 -0.76 24.53 -1.12
C GLU A 231 -1.37 23.15 -1.36
N LYS A 232 -2.68 23.10 -1.62
CA LYS A 232 -3.37 21.86 -1.97
C LYS A 232 -3.21 21.61 -3.47
N HIS A 233 -2.65 20.47 -3.82
CA HIS A 233 -2.49 20.05 -5.20
C HIS A 233 -3.23 18.73 -5.45
N PRO A 234 -4.06 18.64 -6.51
CA PRO A 234 -4.58 17.37 -6.97
C PRO A 234 -3.45 16.50 -7.52
N PHE A 235 -3.48 15.21 -7.19
CA PHE A 235 -2.47 14.26 -7.64
C PHE A 235 -3.10 13.00 -8.23
N ILE A 236 -2.34 12.35 -9.09
CA ILE A 236 -2.56 10.98 -9.53
C ILE A 236 -1.28 10.19 -9.27
N ARG A 237 -1.39 9.07 -8.57
CA ARG A 237 -0.31 8.14 -8.27
C ARG A 237 -0.64 6.78 -8.83
N LEU A 238 0.24 6.25 -9.66
CA LEU A 238 0.20 4.84 -10.03
C LEU A 238 1.13 4.07 -9.10
N LEU A 239 0.55 3.14 -8.35
CA LEU A 239 1.28 2.15 -7.58
C LEU A 239 1.37 0.90 -8.43
N LEU A 240 2.49 0.78 -9.13
CA LEU A 240 2.71 -0.38 -9.98
C LEU A 240 3.15 -1.53 -9.09
N TYR A 241 2.31 -2.55 -9.11
CA TYR A 241 2.52 -3.76 -8.32
C TYR A 241 3.88 -4.34 -8.60
N PRO A 242 4.54 -4.83 -7.55
CA PRO A 242 5.87 -5.36 -7.64
C PRO A 242 6.07 -6.40 -8.71
N LEU A 243 7.36 -6.46 -9.01
CA LEU A 243 8.11 -7.58 -9.54
C LEU A 243 8.05 -8.75 -8.53
N THR A 244 6.86 -9.17 -8.09
CA THR A 244 6.69 -10.36 -7.27
C THR A 244 6.63 -11.55 -8.20
N SER A 245 7.78 -12.11 -8.52
CA SER A 245 7.76 -13.48 -9.00
C SER A 245 7.19 -14.38 -7.89
N PRO A 246 6.29 -15.35 -8.20
CA PRO A 246 5.84 -16.33 -7.22
C PRO A 246 7.00 -17.18 -6.66
N TYR A 247 8.17 -17.12 -7.30
CA TYR A 247 9.39 -17.80 -6.90
C TYR A 247 10.32 -16.92 -6.03
N GLU A 248 9.99 -15.65 -5.83
CA GLU A 248 10.79 -14.73 -5.03
C GLU A 248 10.37 -14.66 -3.57
N ARG A 249 11.36 -14.43 -2.69
CA ARG A 249 11.09 -14.16 -1.27
C ARG A 249 10.44 -12.79 -1.12
N PRO A 250 9.53 -12.60 -0.15
CA PRO A 250 8.87 -11.31 0.07
C PRO A 250 9.80 -10.10 0.26
N ASN A 251 11.03 -10.30 0.77
CA ASN A 251 12.03 -9.23 0.93
C ASN A 251 12.59 -8.72 -0.41
N ASN A 252 12.41 -9.48 -1.48
CA ASN A 252 12.85 -9.10 -2.82
C ASN A 252 11.79 -8.29 -3.58
N TYR A 253 10.56 -8.24 -3.09
CA TYR A 253 9.51 -7.46 -3.73
C TYR A 253 9.90 -5.98 -3.81
N ARG A 254 9.59 -5.37 -4.96
CA ARG A 254 9.90 -3.96 -5.25
C ARG A 254 8.66 -3.22 -5.65
N LEU A 255 8.36 -2.08 -5.04
CA LEU A 255 7.24 -1.24 -5.45
C LEU A 255 7.77 -0.14 -6.36
N ILE A 256 7.14 0.04 -7.52
CA ILE A 256 7.42 1.18 -8.39
C ILE A 256 6.24 2.13 -8.26
N THR A 257 6.51 3.40 -7.95
CA THR A 257 5.47 4.44 -7.96
C THR A 257 5.83 5.53 -8.93
N ILE A 258 4.81 6.14 -9.50
CA ILE A 258 4.93 7.41 -10.22
C ILE A 258 3.79 8.30 -9.76
N THR A 259 4.15 9.47 -9.24
CA THR A 259 3.22 10.43 -8.65
C THR A 259 3.29 11.73 -9.44
N TYR A 260 2.15 12.23 -9.86
CA TYR A 260 2.04 13.41 -10.71
C TYR A 260 1.01 14.39 -10.15
N LEU A 261 1.42 15.65 -10.00
CA LEU A 261 0.55 16.77 -9.66
C LEU A 261 -0.06 17.32 -10.95
N THR A 262 -1.39 17.23 -11.07
CA THR A 262 -2.10 17.44 -12.35
C THR A 262 -2.27 18.90 -12.73
N ASP A 263 -2.32 19.78 -11.74
CA ASP A 263 -2.49 21.22 -11.88
C ASP A 263 -1.21 21.92 -12.35
N ILE A 264 -0.08 21.59 -11.73
CA ILE A 264 1.23 22.19 -12.02
C ILE A 264 2.09 21.34 -12.96
N LYS A 265 1.58 20.18 -13.36
CA LYS A 265 2.23 19.26 -14.30
C LYS A 265 3.63 18.80 -13.88
N SER A 266 3.78 18.42 -12.61
CA SER A 266 5.07 18.05 -12.02
C SER A 266 5.08 16.65 -11.41
N PHE A 267 6.22 15.96 -11.50
CA PHE A 267 6.44 14.67 -10.84
C PHE A 267 7.01 14.86 -9.44
N ILE A 268 6.40 14.17 -8.48
CA ILE A 268 6.82 14.14 -7.07
C ILE A 268 7.05 12.69 -6.61
N LEU A 269 7.43 12.54 -5.34
CA LEU A 269 7.59 11.24 -4.69
C LEU A 269 6.23 10.55 -4.45
#